data_AF-A0A2A4VEQ9-F1
#
_entry.id   AF-A0A2A4VEQ9-F1
#
_cell.length_a   1.000
_cell.length_b   1.000
_cell.length_c   1.000
_cell.angle_alpha   90.00
_cell.angle_beta   90.00
_cell.angle_gamma   90.00
#
_symmetry.space_group_name_H-M   'P 1'
#
loop_
_entity.id
_entity.type
_entity.pdbx_description
1 polymer ?
#
loop_
_entity_poly.entity_id
_entity_poly.type
_entity_poly.pdbx_seq_one_letter_code
_entity_poly.pdbx_strand_id
1 'polypeptide(L)'
;MSETETVANKELLKGAVHENKATSKRGLQERMFTAVFSGFVYPQIWEDPEVDIPAMKIDSTSRIMTICSGGCNMMNYLTESPASVTAVDLNPHHVALGRLKIAALKYLPDYESFFLFFGCADSAKNVENYDRYIAPNLDKYTKDYWEKFVFPHGRRINMFKKNLYKFGLLGKSIGMVHLVAKIYGQNPRDLLNAHSLEEQKEIFDRTLGPLFDKKLIRMICGNPESLYGLGIPPSQFDELNESADGNMASLLKARLERMACQFPIEDNYFAWQAFNRGYDRENKRAIPRYLKEEHYETLKANIDKAQVIHSTITEYLDAQGENSVDCYVFLDAQDWMNTDQLNDLWSAVLRSASDGARVIFRTAGDHSPLTEGLIEDNLSPWDYDKSLAAPRNEEDRSSIYGGFHTYTLDRSKINAKTKAA
;
A
#
# COMPACT_ATOMS: atom_id res chain seq x y z
N MET A 1 -23.95 0.31 0.00
CA MET A 1 -23.78 1.43 -0.94
C MET A 1 -25.15 1.87 -1.37
N SER A 2 -25.68 2.80 -0.61
CA SER A 2 -26.71 3.70 -1.14
C SER A 2 -26.12 4.43 -2.36
N GLU A 3 -26.98 4.91 -3.25
CA GLU A 3 -26.54 5.77 -4.36
C GLU A 3 -25.75 6.98 -3.85
N THR A 4 -26.13 7.53 -2.69
CA THR A 4 -25.49 8.67 -2.02
C THR A 4 -24.02 8.41 -1.67
N GLU A 5 -23.66 7.23 -1.17
CA GLU A 5 -22.27 6.88 -0.81
C GLU A 5 -21.40 6.62 -2.04
N THR A 6 -21.99 6.07 -3.10
CA THR A 6 -21.29 5.86 -4.38
C THR A 6 -20.94 7.20 -5.02
N VAL A 7 -21.81 8.19 -4.86
CA VAL A 7 -21.58 9.56 -5.30
C VAL A 7 -20.49 10.22 -4.46
N ALA A 8 -20.57 10.17 -3.12
CA ALA A 8 -19.56 10.76 -2.24
C ALA A 8 -18.15 10.20 -2.47
N ASN A 9 -17.99 8.88 -2.62
CA ASN A 9 -16.71 8.25 -2.94
C ASN A 9 -16.17 8.68 -4.31
N LYS A 10 -17.05 8.78 -5.31
CA LYS A 10 -16.66 9.28 -6.64
C LYS A 10 -16.24 10.74 -6.60
N GLU A 11 -16.91 11.59 -5.83
CA GLU A 11 -16.53 13.00 -5.70
C GLU A 11 -15.18 13.19 -4.98
N LEU A 12 -14.92 12.44 -3.91
CA LEU A 12 -13.64 12.46 -3.21
C LEU A 12 -12.47 11.99 -4.10
N LEU A 13 -12.64 10.87 -4.81
CA LEU A 13 -11.63 10.37 -5.75
C LEU A 13 -11.47 11.26 -7.00
N LYS A 14 -12.53 11.93 -7.46
CA LYS A 14 -12.45 12.90 -8.57
C LYS A 14 -11.59 14.10 -8.17
N GLY A 15 -11.82 14.67 -6.98
CA GLY A 15 -11.07 15.82 -6.49
C GLY A 15 -9.59 15.54 -6.29
N ALA A 16 -9.22 14.28 -6.01
CA ALA A 16 -7.84 13.87 -5.81
C ALA A 16 -7.07 13.56 -7.11
N VAL A 17 -7.74 13.28 -8.24
CA VAL A 17 -7.09 12.71 -9.44
C VAL A 17 -7.32 13.52 -10.72
N HIS A 18 -8.37 14.35 -10.80
CA HIS A 18 -8.77 14.99 -12.07
C HIS A 18 -8.14 16.37 -12.24
N GLU A 19 -7.10 16.45 -13.05
CA GLU A 19 -6.45 17.71 -13.43
C GLU A 19 -6.86 18.18 -14.82
N ASN A 20 -7.25 17.24 -15.69
CA ASN A 20 -7.48 17.52 -17.09
C ASN A 20 -8.96 17.55 -17.48
N LYS A 21 -9.28 18.43 -18.44
CA LYS A 21 -10.62 18.49 -19.06
C LYS A 21 -11.03 17.11 -19.54
N ALA A 22 -12.30 16.74 -19.31
CA ALA A 22 -12.85 15.42 -19.65
C ALA A 22 -12.71 15.02 -21.13
N THR A 23 -12.55 16.01 -22.00
CA THR A 23 -12.43 15.83 -23.45
C THR A 23 -10.99 15.60 -23.92
N SER A 24 -9.98 15.71 -23.05
CA SER A 24 -8.58 15.41 -23.40
C SER A 24 -8.29 13.93 -23.22
N LYS A 25 -7.31 13.41 -23.98
CA LYS A 25 -6.84 12.02 -23.84
C LYS A 25 -6.42 11.71 -22.40
N ARG A 26 -5.79 12.68 -21.73
CA ARG A 26 -5.36 12.59 -20.33
C ARG A 26 -6.53 12.60 -19.35
N GLY A 27 -7.51 13.48 -19.55
CA GLY A 27 -8.72 13.51 -18.73
C GLY A 27 -9.56 12.24 -18.85
N LEU A 28 -9.55 11.58 -20.03
CA LEU A 28 -10.19 10.28 -20.19
C LEU A 28 -9.46 9.17 -19.40
N GLN A 29 -8.13 9.18 -19.41
CA GLN A 29 -7.29 8.24 -18.64
C GLN A 29 -7.47 8.42 -17.12
N GLU A 30 -7.47 9.65 -16.62
CA GLU A 30 -7.75 9.97 -15.20
C GLU A 30 -9.13 9.45 -14.77
N ARG A 31 -10.15 9.63 -15.60
CA ARG A 31 -11.52 9.16 -15.31
C ARG A 31 -11.63 7.64 -15.34
N MET A 32 -10.94 6.98 -16.28
CA MET A 32 -10.85 5.53 -16.33
C MET A 32 -10.13 4.99 -15.09
N PHE A 33 -9.06 5.65 -14.66
CA PHE A 33 -8.33 5.33 -13.45
C PHE A 33 -9.20 5.48 -12.18
N THR A 34 -9.88 6.61 -12.00
CA THR A 34 -10.85 6.81 -10.90
C THR A 34 -11.93 5.72 -10.88
N ALA A 35 -12.45 5.34 -12.06
CA ALA A 35 -13.44 4.27 -12.15
C ALA A 35 -12.87 2.92 -11.69
N VAL A 36 -11.62 2.62 -12.06
CA VAL A 36 -10.90 1.40 -11.67
C VAL A 36 -10.56 1.39 -10.17
N PHE A 37 -10.14 2.53 -9.62
CA PHE A 37 -9.73 2.69 -8.23
C PHE A 37 -10.90 2.89 -7.25
N SER A 38 -12.10 3.20 -7.75
CA SER A 38 -13.33 3.21 -6.95
C SER A 38 -13.78 1.81 -6.48
N GLY A 39 -13.15 0.75 -7.01
CA GLY A 39 -13.38 -0.64 -6.61
C GLY A 39 -12.43 -1.14 -5.51
N PHE A 40 -12.50 -2.44 -5.21
CA PHE A 40 -11.52 -3.08 -4.34
C PHE A 40 -10.21 -3.21 -5.10
N VAL A 41 -9.19 -2.41 -4.76
CA VAL A 41 -7.95 -2.34 -5.55
C VAL A 41 -6.95 -3.37 -5.06
N TYR A 42 -6.53 -3.23 -3.80
CA TYR A 42 -5.49 -4.06 -3.20
C TYR A 42 -6.01 -4.80 -1.95
N PRO A 43 -5.89 -6.14 -1.91
CA PRO A 43 -6.14 -6.92 -0.70
C PRO A 43 -4.94 -6.89 0.28
N GLN A 44 -3.79 -6.38 -0.15
CA GLN A 44 -2.56 -6.21 0.61
C GLN A 44 -1.84 -4.94 0.14
N ILE A 45 -1.21 -4.24 1.08
CA ILE A 45 -0.26 -3.14 0.86
C ILE A 45 1.06 -3.65 0.26
N TRP A 46 1.72 -2.84 -0.58
CA TRP A 46 2.98 -3.18 -1.25
C TRP A 46 4.15 -2.33 -0.75
N GLU A 47 4.13 -2.00 0.53
CA GLU A 47 5.11 -1.17 1.20
C GLU A 47 5.66 -1.94 2.39
N ASP A 48 6.97 -2.14 2.39
CA ASP A 48 7.61 -2.96 3.39
C ASP A 48 7.65 -2.27 4.77
N PRO A 49 6.96 -2.81 5.80
CA PRO A 49 7.00 -2.22 7.13
C PRO A 49 8.39 -2.29 7.78
N GLU A 50 9.25 -3.23 7.36
CA GLU A 50 10.58 -3.41 7.96
C GLU A 50 11.53 -2.26 7.62
N VAL A 51 11.26 -1.50 6.55
CA VAL A 51 12.00 -0.26 6.25
C VAL A 51 11.31 0.98 6.85
N ASP A 52 9.99 0.93 7.01
CA ASP A 52 9.19 2.03 7.58
C ASP A 52 9.47 2.24 9.07
N ILE A 53 9.42 1.16 9.85
CA ILE A 53 9.55 1.18 11.31
C ILE A 53 10.85 1.89 11.76
N PRO A 54 12.04 1.49 11.29
CA PRO A 54 13.28 2.16 11.68
C PRO A 54 13.39 3.58 11.11
N ALA A 55 12.76 3.86 9.96
CA ALA A 55 12.75 5.22 9.40
C ALA A 55 11.93 6.19 10.26
N MET A 56 10.80 5.72 10.79
CA MET A 56 9.94 6.47 11.70
C MET A 56 10.47 6.51 13.14
N LYS A 57 11.35 5.59 13.54
CA LYS A 57 11.82 5.44 14.94
C LYS A 57 10.65 5.30 15.92
N ILE A 58 9.72 4.42 15.59
CA ILE A 58 8.49 4.22 16.38
C ILE A 58 8.84 3.83 17.82
N ASP A 59 8.17 4.47 18.78
CA ASP A 59 8.20 4.15 20.19
C ASP A 59 6.82 4.29 20.84
N SER A 60 6.74 4.05 22.15
CA SER A 60 5.48 4.11 22.92
C SER A 60 4.79 5.48 22.97
N THR A 61 5.46 6.56 22.56
CA THR A 61 4.91 7.92 22.51
C THR A 61 4.44 8.31 21.11
N SER A 62 4.82 7.54 20.09
CA SER A 62 4.57 7.86 18.69
C SER A 62 3.08 7.85 18.35
N ARG A 63 2.56 8.96 17.81
CA ARG A 63 1.22 9.07 17.20
C ARG A 63 1.38 9.05 15.68
N ILE A 64 0.92 7.96 15.06
CA ILE A 64 1.18 7.67 13.65
C ILE A 64 -0.08 7.93 12.83
N MET A 65 0.05 8.67 11.74
CA MET A 65 -0.94 8.74 10.67
C MET A 65 -0.41 8.02 9.44
N THR A 66 -1.22 7.13 8.87
CA THR A 66 -0.87 6.34 7.69
C THR A 66 -2.06 6.22 6.74
N ILE A 67 -1.82 6.06 5.44
CA ILE A 67 -2.87 5.65 4.51
C ILE A 67 -3.30 4.22 4.85
N CYS A 68 -4.61 3.97 4.95
CA CYS A 68 -5.10 2.65 5.38
C CYS A 68 -4.65 1.54 4.43
N SER A 69 -4.96 1.66 3.13
CA SER A 69 -4.63 0.67 2.08
C SER A 69 -4.92 -0.78 2.54
N GLY A 70 -6.12 -0.97 3.11
CA GLY A 70 -6.57 -2.26 3.64
C GLY A 70 -6.03 -2.63 5.04
N GLY A 71 -5.29 -1.73 5.67
CA GLY A 71 -4.88 -1.76 7.07
C GLY A 71 -3.64 -2.60 7.38
N CYS A 72 -2.91 -3.11 6.38
CA CYS A 72 -1.71 -3.93 6.66
C CYS A 72 -0.65 -3.18 7.46
N ASN A 73 -0.24 -1.98 7.02
CA ASN A 73 0.81 -1.24 7.72
C ASN A 73 0.35 -0.69 9.07
N MET A 74 -0.92 -0.30 9.20
CA MET A 74 -1.51 -0.02 10.51
C MET A 74 -1.29 -1.19 11.48
N MET A 75 -1.61 -2.43 11.06
CA MET A 75 -1.39 -3.60 11.90
C MET A 75 0.09 -3.89 12.15
N ASN A 76 0.97 -3.66 11.16
CA ASN A 76 2.42 -3.82 11.33
C ASN A 76 2.98 -2.83 12.36
N TYR A 77 2.59 -1.55 12.33
CA TYR A 77 3.13 -0.55 13.25
C TYR A 77 2.66 -0.77 14.69
N LEU A 78 1.48 -1.36 14.90
CA LEU A 78 0.99 -1.71 16.24
C LEU A 78 1.85 -2.76 16.96
N THR A 79 2.69 -3.52 16.25
CA THR A 79 3.64 -4.44 16.90
C THR A 79 4.73 -3.69 17.68
N GLU A 80 4.99 -2.43 17.33
CA GLU A 80 5.97 -1.56 18.00
C GLU A 80 5.37 -0.84 19.22
N SER A 81 4.13 -1.15 19.57
CA SER A 81 3.41 -0.57 20.71
C SER A 81 3.36 0.97 20.73
N PRO A 82 3.02 1.65 19.62
CA PRO A 82 2.92 3.11 19.57
C PRO A 82 1.87 3.67 20.53
N ALA A 83 1.79 4.99 20.66
CA ALA A 83 0.69 5.64 21.40
C ALA A 83 -0.64 5.50 20.65
N SER A 84 -0.63 5.70 19.32
CA SER A 84 -1.79 5.51 18.46
C SER A 84 -1.39 5.31 16.99
N VAL A 85 -2.25 4.64 16.23
CA VAL A 85 -2.15 4.55 14.77
C VAL A 85 -3.50 4.89 14.15
N THR A 86 -3.55 6.00 13.44
CA THR A 86 -4.74 6.42 12.67
C THR A 86 -4.51 6.16 11.19
N ALA A 87 -5.30 5.23 10.65
CA ALA A 87 -5.32 4.88 9.25
C ALA A 87 -6.42 5.67 8.51
N VAL A 88 -6.03 6.52 7.56
CA VAL A 88 -6.96 7.36 6.78
C VAL A 88 -7.05 6.84 5.35
N ASP A 89 -8.24 6.80 4.76
CA ASP A 89 -8.39 6.35 3.38
C ASP A 89 -9.63 6.94 2.72
N LEU A 90 -9.52 7.18 1.41
CA LEU A 90 -10.62 7.60 0.54
C LEU A 90 -11.46 6.41 0.09
N ASN A 91 -10.82 5.24 -0.05
CA ASN A 91 -11.44 4.08 -0.63
C ASN A 91 -12.23 3.30 0.43
N PRO A 92 -13.58 3.22 0.29
CA PRO A 92 -14.42 2.52 1.25
C PRO A 92 -14.11 1.02 1.36
N HIS A 93 -13.53 0.42 0.30
CA HIS A 93 -13.11 -0.97 0.31
C HIS A 93 -11.91 -1.20 1.24
N HIS A 94 -10.95 -0.25 1.24
CA HIS A 94 -9.79 -0.28 2.12
C HIS A 94 -10.16 0.01 3.56
N VAL A 95 -11.04 0.99 3.79
CA VAL A 95 -11.63 1.28 5.11
C VAL A 95 -12.30 0.03 5.70
N ALA A 96 -13.16 -0.63 4.93
CA ALA A 96 -13.88 -1.81 5.39
C ALA A 96 -12.96 -3.01 5.67
N LEU A 97 -11.84 -3.15 4.94
CA LEU A 97 -10.85 -4.18 5.20
C LEU A 97 -10.00 -3.86 6.44
N GLY A 98 -9.58 -2.61 6.63
CA GLY A 98 -8.87 -2.18 7.84
C GLY A 98 -9.70 -2.41 9.11
N ARG A 99 -10.98 -2.00 9.09
CA ARG A 99 -11.91 -2.25 10.20
C ARG A 99 -12.18 -3.74 10.45
N LEU A 100 -12.24 -4.54 9.37
CA LEU A 100 -12.37 -5.99 9.50
C LEU A 100 -11.15 -6.61 10.20
N LYS A 101 -9.93 -6.15 9.91
CA LYS A 101 -8.72 -6.62 10.60
C LYS A 101 -8.72 -6.29 12.08
N ILE A 102 -9.13 -5.06 12.44
CA ILE A 102 -9.30 -4.65 13.85
C ILE A 102 -10.29 -5.57 14.57
N ALA A 103 -11.49 -5.73 13.99
CA ALA A 103 -12.53 -6.58 14.59
C ALA A 103 -12.11 -8.06 14.66
N ALA A 104 -11.46 -8.58 13.63
CA ALA A 104 -10.98 -9.94 13.61
C ALA A 104 -9.98 -10.21 14.73
N LEU A 105 -9.00 -9.32 14.93
CA LEU A 105 -8.03 -9.50 16.01
C LEU A 105 -8.65 -9.38 17.41
N LYS A 106 -9.66 -8.51 17.57
CA LYS A 106 -10.39 -8.35 18.84
C LYS A 106 -11.24 -9.56 19.21
N TYR A 107 -11.93 -10.15 18.23
CA TYR A 107 -13.05 -11.06 18.49
C TYR A 107 -12.84 -12.50 18.03
N LEU A 108 -11.87 -12.77 17.15
CA LEU A 108 -11.51 -14.17 16.86
C LEU A 108 -10.90 -14.83 18.10
N PRO A 109 -11.12 -16.15 18.28
CA PRO A 109 -10.76 -16.83 19.51
C PRO A 109 -9.25 -16.94 19.74
N ASP A 110 -8.46 -17.06 18.68
CA ASP A 110 -7.04 -17.39 18.74
C ASP A 110 -6.26 -16.96 17.48
N TYR A 111 -4.93 -17.06 17.58
CA TYR A 111 -4.00 -16.80 16.48
C TYR A 111 -4.30 -17.62 15.24
N GLU A 112 -4.58 -18.92 15.39
CA GLU A 112 -4.84 -19.80 14.25
C GLU A 112 -6.08 -19.39 13.46
N SER A 113 -7.13 -18.92 14.14
CA SER A 113 -8.32 -18.36 13.49
C SER A 113 -8.00 -17.07 12.76
N PHE A 114 -7.16 -16.19 13.33
CA PHE A 114 -6.71 -14.96 12.69
C PHE A 114 -5.83 -15.24 11.45
N PHE A 115 -4.88 -16.17 11.58
CA PHE A 115 -4.02 -16.62 10.50
C PHE A 115 -4.81 -17.33 9.39
N LEU A 116 -5.80 -18.15 9.72
CA LEU A 116 -6.69 -18.75 8.73
C LEU A 116 -7.45 -17.68 7.92
N PHE A 117 -7.87 -16.61 8.60
CA PHE A 117 -8.63 -15.52 7.99
C PHE A 117 -7.81 -14.70 7.00
N PHE A 118 -6.59 -14.31 7.37
CA PHE A 118 -5.76 -13.43 6.54
C PHE A 118 -4.54 -14.13 5.94
N GLY A 119 -3.84 -14.99 6.67
CA GLY A 119 -2.71 -15.78 6.13
C GLY A 119 -3.12 -16.74 5.02
N CYS A 120 -4.22 -17.47 5.20
CA CYS A 120 -4.75 -18.39 4.18
C CYS A 120 -5.78 -17.71 3.27
N ALA A 121 -6.78 -17.07 3.88
CA ALA A 121 -7.86 -16.32 3.24
C ALA A 121 -8.69 -17.07 2.20
N ASP A 122 -8.76 -18.41 2.29
CA ASP A 122 -9.43 -19.27 1.31
C ASP A 122 -10.23 -20.44 1.89
N SER A 123 -10.71 -20.30 3.14
CA SER A 123 -11.47 -21.34 3.84
C SER A 123 -12.93 -20.96 4.08
N ALA A 124 -13.84 -21.93 3.97
CA ALA A 124 -15.25 -21.76 4.36
C ALA A 124 -15.39 -21.38 5.84
N LYS A 125 -14.47 -21.87 6.69
CA LYS A 125 -14.39 -21.51 8.11
C LYS A 125 -14.20 -20.01 8.34
N ASN A 126 -13.63 -19.27 7.39
CA ASN A 126 -13.51 -17.81 7.52
C ASN A 126 -14.88 -17.16 7.50
N VAL A 127 -15.82 -17.66 6.70
CA VAL A 127 -17.19 -17.14 6.67
C VAL A 127 -17.94 -17.51 7.94
N GLU A 128 -17.76 -18.74 8.44
CA GLU A 128 -18.34 -19.18 9.72
C GLU A 128 -17.81 -18.36 10.91
N ASN A 129 -16.49 -18.15 10.97
CA ASN A 129 -15.84 -17.34 11.99
C ASN A 129 -16.28 -15.87 11.91
N TYR A 130 -16.43 -15.33 10.69
CA TYR A 130 -16.99 -14.01 10.48
C TYR A 130 -18.40 -13.90 11.09
N ASP A 131 -19.31 -14.82 10.73
CA ASP A 131 -20.70 -14.78 11.21
C ASP A 131 -20.79 -14.94 12.73
N ARG A 132 -19.94 -15.81 13.30
CA ARG A 132 -19.96 -16.15 14.73
C ARG A 132 -19.31 -15.09 15.62
N TYR A 133 -18.16 -14.57 15.23
CA TYR A 133 -17.29 -13.78 16.12
C TYR A 133 -17.17 -12.32 15.70
N ILE A 134 -17.17 -12.02 14.40
CA ILE A 134 -16.84 -10.68 13.89
C ILE A 134 -18.11 -9.87 13.61
N ALA A 135 -19.02 -10.40 12.79
CA ALA A 135 -20.22 -9.71 12.31
C ALA A 135 -21.15 -9.16 13.41
N PRO A 136 -21.28 -9.78 14.59
CA PRO A 136 -22.05 -9.20 15.70
C PRO A 136 -21.44 -7.91 16.28
N ASN A 137 -20.13 -7.71 16.11
CA ASN A 137 -19.37 -6.63 16.74
C ASN A 137 -18.92 -5.55 15.75
N LEU A 138 -19.29 -5.66 14.47
CA LEU A 138 -18.98 -4.64 13.46
C LEU A 138 -19.95 -3.47 13.55
N ASP A 139 -19.43 -2.27 13.26
CA ASP A 139 -20.29 -1.12 12.98
C ASP A 139 -21.17 -1.40 11.75
N LYS A 140 -22.32 -0.72 11.68
CA LYS A 140 -23.32 -0.93 10.63
C LYS A 140 -22.72 -0.81 9.23
N TYR A 141 -21.86 0.20 9.01
CA TYR A 141 -21.29 0.48 7.70
C TYR A 141 -20.38 -0.66 7.23
N THR A 142 -19.45 -1.11 8.09
CA THR A 142 -18.55 -2.22 7.74
C THR A 142 -19.28 -3.55 7.60
N LYS A 143 -20.30 -3.80 8.43
CA LYS A 143 -21.15 -4.99 8.28
C LYS A 143 -21.90 -4.99 6.94
N ASP A 144 -22.60 -3.91 6.60
CA ASP A 144 -23.34 -3.79 5.35
C ASP A 144 -22.43 -3.97 4.13
N TYR A 145 -21.19 -3.47 4.20
CA TYR A 145 -20.18 -3.67 3.17
C TYR A 145 -19.88 -5.16 2.93
N TRP A 146 -19.64 -5.95 3.99
CA TRP A 146 -19.22 -7.35 3.89
C TRP A 146 -20.39 -8.31 3.62
N GLU A 147 -21.59 -7.96 4.09
CA GLU A 147 -22.83 -8.71 3.85
C GLU A 147 -23.39 -8.48 2.43
N LYS A 148 -22.99 -7.38 1.75
CA LYS A 148 -23.50 -7.04 0.42
C LYS A 148 -23.36 -8.22 -0.55
N PHE A 149 -24.45 -8.56 -1.22
CA PHE A 149 -24.43 -9.55 -2.30
C PHE A 149 -23.69 -9.01 -3.52
N VAL A 150 -22.71 -9.76 -4.00
CA VAL A 150 -21.88 -9.48 -5.17
C VAL A 150 -21.96 -10.69 -6.09
N PHE A 151 -22.76 -10.59 -7.16
CA PHE A 151 -22.87 -11.66 -8.14
C PHE A 151 -21.50 -11.92 -8.84
N PRO A 152 -21.16 -13.18 -9.18
CA PRO A 152 -21.77 -14.46 -8.79
C PRO A 152 -21.24 -15.04 -7.46
N HIS A 153 -20.57 -14.23 -6.63
CA HIS A 153 -19.81 -14.67 -5.47
C HIS A 153 -20.64 -14.81 -4.17
N GLY A 154 -21.89 -14.36 -4.17
CA GLY A 154 -22.72 -14.29 -2.96
C GLY A 154 -22.37 -13.08 -2.11
N ARG A 155 -22.47 -13.17 -0.79
CA ARG A 155 -22.00 -12.10 0.13
C ARG A 155 -20.53 -11.76 -0.15
N ARG A 156 -20.15 -10.50 -0.06
CA ARG A 156 -18.77 -10.05 -0.32
C ARG A 156 -17.75 -10.76 0.58
N ILE A 157 -18.10 -11.08 1.83
CA ILE A 157 -17.23 -11.84 2.74
C ILE A 157 -16.83 -13.23 2.20
N ASN A 158 -17.59 -13.79 1.24
CA ASN A 158 -17.24 -15.03 0.56
C ASN A 158 -15.93 -14.96 -0.24
N MET A 159 -15.33 -13.78 -0.42
CA MET A 159 -13.97 -13.65 -0.94
C MET A 159 -12.97 -14.43 -0.06
N PHE A 160 -13.14 -14.43 1.27
CA PHE A 160 -12.27 -15.12 2.24
C PHE A 160 -12.40 -16.65 2.25
N LYS A 161 -13.38 -17.22 1.54
CA LYS A 161 -13.43 -18.67 1.24
C LYS A 161 -12.96 -19.01 -0.17
N LYS A 162 -12.59 -18.01 -0.98
CA LYS A 162 -12.20 -18.14 -2.39
C LYS A 162 -10.80 -17.61 -2.68
N ASN A 163 -9.99 -17.40 -1.65
CA ASN A 163 -8.71 -16.72 -1.69
C ASN A 163 -8.89 -15.21 -1.97
N LEU A 164 -8.91 -14.40 -0.90
CA LEU A 164 -9.01 -12.94 -0.98
C LEU A 164 -7.98 -12.33 -1.95
N TYR A 165 -6.76 -12.87 -2.00
CA TYR A 165 -5.65 -12.37 -2.82
C TYR A 165 -5.85 -12.58 -4.33
N LYS A 166 -6.89 -13.32 -4.72
CA LYS A 166 -7.31 -13.42 -6.12
C LYS A 166 -8.31 -12.35 -6.54
N PHE A 167 -8.84 -11.58 -5.58
CA PHE A 167 -9.80 -10.52 -5.81
C PHE A 167 -9.13 -9.15 -5.89
N GLY A 168 -9.96 -8.16 -6.20
CA GLY A 168 -9.53 -6.80 -6.45
C GLY A 168 -8.85 -6.62 -7.80
N LEU A 169 -8.39 -5.41 -8.06
CA LEU A 169 -7.70 -5.07 -9.31
C LEU A 169 -6.39 -5.84 -9.41
N LEU A 170 -5.53 -5.72 -8.41
CA LEU A 170 -4.20 -6.32 -8.43
C LEU A 170 -4.24 -7.85 -8.47
N GLY A 171 -5.12 -8.48 -7.69
CA GLY A 171 -5.26 -9.94 -7.68
C GLY A 171 -5.69 -10.51 -9.04
N LYS A 172 -6.46 -9.74 -9.82
CA LYS A 172 -6.80 -10.09 -11.22
C LYS A 172 -5.63 -9.87 -12.16
N SER A 173 -4.90 -8.76 -12.00
CA SER A 173 -3.71 -8.43 -12.82
C SER A 173 -2.61 -9.48 -12.66
N ILE A 174 -2.26 -9.85 -11.42
CA ILE A 174 -1.31 -10.95 -11.16
C ILE A 174 -1.83 -12.26 -11.75
N GLY A 175 -3.14 -12.53 -11.65
CA GLY A 175 -3.77 -13.68 -12.31
C GLY A 175 -3.60 -13.69 -13.84
N MET A 176 -3.68 -12.53 -14.48
CA MET A 176 -3.44 -12.38 -15.92
C MET A 176 -1.96 -12.61 -16.27
N VAL A 177 -1.03 -12.06 -15.48
CA VAL A 177 0.41 -12.31 -15.63
C VAL A 177 0.72 -13.81 -15.55
N HIS A 178 0.13 -14.52 -14.59
CA HIS A 178 0.26 -15.97 -14.48
C HIS A 178 -0.29 -16.72 -15.71
N LEU A 179 -1.43 -16.28 -16.24
CA LEU A 179 -2.00 -16.87 -17.45
C LEU A 179 -1.07 -16.67 -18.66
N VAL A 180 -0.53 -15.47 -18.83
CA VAL A 180 0.41 -15.16 -19.91
C VAL A 180 1.71 -15.95 -19.78
N ALA A 181 2.28 -16.04 -18.57
CA ALA A 181 3.45 -16.88 -18.30
C ALA A 181 3.18 -18.34 -18.69
N LYS A 182 2.00 -18.88 -18.33
CA LYS A 182 1.57 -20.23 -18.68
C LYS A 182 1.42 -20.43 -20.19
N ILE A 183 0.92 -19.44 -20.93
CA ILE A 183 0.85 -19.48 -22.40
C ILE A 183 2.26 -19.63 -23.01
N TYR A 184 3.27 -19.01 -22.40
CA TYR A 184 4.67 -19.16 -22.77
C TYR A 184 5.35 -20.41 -22.16
N GLY A 185 4.58 -21.32 -21.55
CA GLY A 185 5.09 -22.56 -20.96
C GLY A 185 5.83 -22.38 -19.63
N GLN A 186 5.72 -21.22 -18.99
CA GLN A 186 6.38 -20.91 -17.72
C GLN A 186 5.39 -20.92 -16.56
N ASN A 187 5.87 -21.25 -15.36
CA ASN A 187 5.09 -21.20 -14.13
C ASN A 187 5.80 -20.31 -13.11
N PRO A 188 5.25 -19.12 -12.78
CA PRO A 188 5.90 -18.21 -11.84
C PRO A 188 6.16 -18.82 -10.45
N ARG A 189 5.39 -19.84 -10.05
CA ARG A 189 5.57 -20.55 -8.78
C ARG A 189 6.87 -21.33 -8.68
N ASP A 190 7.51 -21.64 -9.80
CA ASP A 190 8.73 -22.45 -9.80
C ASP A 190 9.86 -21.76 -9.00
N LEU A 191 9.87 -20.42 -8.99
CA LEU A 191 10.79 -19.60 -8.20
C LEU A 191 10.70 -19.85 -6.69
N LEU A 192 9.52 -20.25 -6.19
CA LEU A 192 9.29 -20.47 -4.75
C LEU A 192 9.94 -21.75 -4.22
N ASN A 193 10.45 -22.60 -5.11
CA ASN A 193 11.17 -23.82 -4.73
C ASN A 193 12.68 -23.61 -4.59
N ALA A 194 13.18 -22.39 -4.86
CA ALA A 194 14.60 -22.11 -4.75
C ALA A 194 15.09 -22.15 -3.30
N HIS A 195 16.33 -22.61 -3.10
CA HIS A 195 16.98 -22.75 -1.80
C HIS A 195 18.14 -21.77 -1.59
N SER A 196 18.49 -20.95 -2.59
CA SER A 196 19.47 -19.88 -2.48
C SER A 196 19.18 -18.74 -3.48
N LEU A 197 19.82 -17.59 -3.30
CA LEU A 197 19.72 -16.45 -4.22
C LEU A 197 20.27 -16.80 -5.62
N GLU A 198 21.32 -17.62 -5.68
CA GLU A 198 21.89 -18.11 -6.93
C GLU A 198 20.88 -18.98 -7.69
N GLU A 199 20.18 -19.88 -6.99
CA GLU A 199 19.13 -20.70 -7.59
C GLU A 199 17.91 -19.86 -8.00
N GLN A 200 17.52 -18.86 -7.20
CA GLN A 200 16.49 -17.88 -7.57
C GLN A 200 16.86 -17.19 -8.89
N LYS A 201 18.11 -16.76 -9.03
CA LYS A 201 18.62 -16.11 -10.25
C LYS A 201 18.63 -17.05 -11.45
N GLU A 202 19.09 -18.29 -11.28
CA GLU A 202 19.08 -19.29 -12.35
C GLU A 202 17.66 -19.58 -12.84
N ILE A 203 16.71 -19.77 -11.93
CA ILE A 203 15.30 -19.99 -12.27
C ILE A 203 14.74 -18.77 -12.99
N PHE A 204 14.98 -17.55 -12.49
CA PHE A 204 14.50 -16.32 -13.10
C PHE A 204 15.02 -16.15 -14.54
N ASP A 205 16.33 -16.31 -14.75
CA ASP A 205 16.97 -16.15 -16.06
C ASP A 205 16.54 -17.20 -17.07
N ARG A 206 16.19 -18.40 -16.61
CA ARG A 206 15.67 -19.48 -17.46
C ARG A 206 14.18 -19.32 -17.79
N THR A 207 13.40 -18.70 -16.90
CA THR A 207 11.92 -18.73 -16.98
C THR A 207 11.31 -17.34 -17.22
N LEU A 208 11.27 -16.48 -16.21
CA LEU A 208 10.54 -15.20 -16.21
C LEU A 208 11.28 -14.10 -16.95
N GLY A 209 12.60 -13.98 -16.76
CA GLY A 209 13.43 -12.96 -17.39
C GLY A 209 13.30 -12.90 -18.92
N PRO A 210 13.38 -14.04 -19.65
CA PRO A 210 13.22 -14.08 -21.10
C PRO A 210 11.82 -13.72 -21.62
N LEU A 211 10.79 -13.68 -20.76
CA LEU A 211 9.45 -13.27 -21.17
C LEU A 211 9.42 -11.79 -21.58
N PHE A 212 10.23 -10.95 -20.95
CA PHE A 212 10.33 -9.52 -21.26
C PHE A 212 10.91 -9.23 -22.64
N ASP A 213 11.56 -10.21 -23.29
CA ASP A 213 12.05 -10.08 -24.67
C ASP A 213 10.95 -10.38 -25.72
N LYS A 214 9.80 -10.94 -25.29
CA LYS A 214 8.71 -11.28 -26.20
C LYS A 214 7.94 -10.02 -26.63
N LYS A 215 7.65 -9.91 -27.93
CA LYS A 215 6.95 -8.75 -28.52
C LYS A 215 5.63 -8.40 -27.82
N LEU A 216 4.86 -9.42 -27.44
CA LEU A 216 3.59 -9.22 -26.72
C LEU A 216 3.81 -8.58 -25.36
N ILE A 217 4.79 -9.06 -24.59
CA ILE A 217 5.10 -8.51 -23.26
C ILE A 217 5.62 -7.07 -23.38
N ARG A 218 6.53 -6.81 -24.33
CA ARG A 218 7.03 -5.45 -24.58
C ARG A 218 5.90 -4.48 -24.96
N MET A 219 4.95 -4.92 -25.79
CA MET A 219 3.79 -4.13 -26.17
C MET A 219 2.86 -3.85 -24.99
N ILE A 220 2.65 -4.83 -24.11
CA ILE A 220 1.89 -4.65 -22.87
C ILE A 220 2.61 -3.65 -21.96
N CYS A 221 3.88 -3.89 -21.62
CA CYS A 221 4.68 -3.01 -20.76
C CYS A 221 4.75 -1.57 -21.27
N GLY A 222 4.79 -1.35 -22.59
CA GLY A 222 4.79 -0.01 -23.19
C GLY A 222 3.43 0.70 -23.20
N ASN A 223 2.35 0.07 -22.71
CA ASN A 223 1.01 0.67 -22.67
C ASN A 223 0.61 1.04 -21.23
N PRO A 224 0.42 2.34 -20.91
CA PRO A 224 0.00 2.81 -19.58
C PRO A 224 -1.25 2.08 -19.05
N GLU A 225 -2.24 1.86 -19.91
CA GLU A 225 -3.53 1.28 -19.50
C GLU A 225 -3.40 -0.14 -18.95
N SER A 226 -2.36 -0.88 -19.39
CA SER A 226 -2.09 -2.23 -18.91
C SER A 226 -1.51 -2.25 -17.49
N LEU A 227 -0.88 -1.14 -17.07
CA LEU A 227 -0.20 -1.02 -15.79
C LEU A 227 -1.08 -0.42 -14.70
N TYR A 228 -2.25 0.14 -15.05
CA TYR A 228 -3.26 0.58 -14.07
C TYR A 228 -3.67 -0.58 -13.15
N GLY A 229 -3.70 -1.79 -13.70
CA GLY A 229 -3.97 -3.01 -12.96
C GLY A 229 -2.94 -3.35 -11.88
N LEU A 230 -1.72 -2.83 -12.01
CA LEU A 230 -0.63 -2.96 -11.02
C LEU A 230 -0.60 -1.80 -10.04
N GLY A 231 -1.44 -0.79 -10.26
CA GLY A 231 -1.55 0.35 -9.38
C GLY A 231 -0.95 1.64 -9.88
N ILE A 232 -0.33 1.62 -11.06
CA ILE A 232 0.45 2.73 -11.59
C ILE A 232 -0.50 3.71 -12.30
N PRO A 233 -0.74 4.94 -11.79
CA PRO A 233 -1.51 5.96 -12.50
C PRO A 233 -0.80 6.46 -13.77
N PRO A 234 -1.53 7.18 -14.64
CA PRO A 234 -0.95 7.79 -15.82
C PRO A 234 0.24 8.73 -15.52
N SER A 235 0.25 9.46 -14.39
CA SER A 235 1.35 10.36 -14.00
C SER A 235 2.64 9.61 -13.72
N GLN A 236 2.57 8.59 -12.88
CA GLN A 236 3.71 7.71 -12.59
C GLN A 236 4.21 6.99 -13.85
N PHE A 237 3.33 6.64 -14.80
CA PHE A 237 3.80 6.01 -16.04
C PHE A 237 4.78 6.89 -16.81
N ASP A 238 4.46 8.18 -16.95
CA ASP A 238 5.28 9.11 -17.71
C ASP A 238 6.65 9.29 -17.03
N GLU A 239 6.65 9.49 -15.71
CA GLU A 239 7.87 9.57 -14.89
C GLU A 239 8.72 8.28 -14.99
N LEU A 240 8.10 7.12 -14.82
CA LEU A 240 8.77 5.82 -14.96
C LEU A 240 9.35 5.63 -16.36
N ASN A 241 8.66 6.10 -17.40
CA ASN A 241 9.11 5.97 -18.78
C ASN A 241 10.28 6.91 -19.08
N GLU A 242 10.31 8.09 -18.48
CA GLU A 242 11.46 9.00 -18.50
C GLU A 242 12.66 8.37 -17.77
N SER A 243 12.48 7.87 -16.54
CA SER A 243 13.54 7.16 -15.79
C SER A 243 14.03 5.89 -16.49
N ALA A 244 13.23 5.29 -17.38
CA ALA A 244 13.55 4.07 -18.11
C ALA A 244 14.17 4.30 -19.50
N ASP A 245 14.48 5.55 -19.89
CA ASP A 245 14.92 5.91 -21.24
C ASP A 245 13.97 5.36 -22.34
N GLY A 246 12.67 5.31 -22.06
CA GLY A 246 11.65 4.76 -22.95
C GLY A 246 11.55 3.23 -23.01
N ASN A 247 12.26 2.49 -22.15
CA ASN A 247 12.24 1.03 -22.09
C ASN A 247 11.57 0.48 -20.83
N MET A 248 10.26 0.69 -20.73
CA MET A 248 9.43 0.24 -19.61
C MET A 248 9.54 -1.27 -19.34
N ALA A 249 9.69 -2.10 -20.39
CA ALA A 249 9.84 -3.54 -20.23
C ALA A 249 11.12 -3.91 -19.46
N SER A 250 12.23 -3.21 -19.72
CA SER A 250 13.48 -3.40 -18.97
C SER A 250 13.37 -2.93 -17.52
N LEU A 251 12.70 -1.80 -17.26
CA LEU A 251 12.46 -1.33 -15.90
C LEU A 251 11.62 -2.33 -15.09
N LEU A 252 10.50 -2.77 -15.65
CA LEU A 252 9.63 -3.77 -15.00
C LEU A 252 10.33 -5.11 -14.82
N LYS A 253 11.18 -5.52 -15.77
CA LYS A 253 12.04 -6.70 -15.61
C LYS A 253 12.98 -6.53 -14.42
N ALA A 254 13.67 -5.39 -14.32
CA ALA A 254 14.60 -5.11 -13.24
C ALA A 254 13.90 -5.11 -11.86
N ARG A 255 12.71 -4.51 -11.75
CA ARG A 255 11.90 -4.55 -10.52
C ARG A 255 11.46 -5.96 -10.14
N LEU A 256 11.00 -6.74 -11.11
CA LEU A 256 10.61 -8.13 -10.86
C LEU A 256 11.82 -9.00 -10.50
N GLU A 257 12.94 -8.82 -11.17
CA GLU A 257 14.21 -9.50 -10.87
C GLU A 257 14.69 -9.17 -9.46
N ARG A 258 14.62 -7.90 -9.07
CA ARG A 258 14.94 -7.44 -7.73
C ARG A 258 14.11 -8.16 -6.66
N MET A 259 12.78 -8.16 -6.83
CA MET A 259 11.85 -8.89 -5.95
C MET A 259 12.16 -10.39 -5.91
N ALA A 260 12.50 -10.97 -7.06
CA ALA A 260 12.72 -12.40 -7.24
C ALA A 260 14.08 -12.89 -6.74
N CYS A 261 15.13 -12.07 -6.78
CA CYS A 261 16.52 -12.53 -6.69
C CYS A 261 17.38 -11.76 -5.67
N GLN A 262 16.93 -10.61 -5.14
CA GLN A 262 17.75 -9.84 -4.17
C GLN A 262 17.50 -10.28 -2.71
N PHE A 263 16.36 -10.91 -2.43
CA PHE A 263 15.95 -11.29 -1.08
C PHE A 263 15.67 -12.79 -1.03
N PRO A 264 16.03 -13.48 0.08
CA PRO A 264 15.66 -14.88 0.27
C PRO A 264 14.15 -15.05 0.14
N ILE A 265 13.71 -15.99 -0.70
CA ILE A 265 12.29 -16.15 -1.05
C ILE A 265 11.44 -16.48 0.18
N GLU A 266 12.01 -17.18 1.15
CA GLU A 266 11.38 -17.54 2.41
C GLU A 266 11.13 -16.36 3.36
N ASP A 267 11.75 -15.21 3.10
CA ASP A 267 11.57 -13.98 3.89
C ASP A 267 10.86 -12.86 3.09
N ASN A 268 10.59 -13.06 1.79
CA ASN A 268 9.93 -12.07 0.93
C ASN A 268 8.45 -12.42 0.65
N TYR A 269 7.55 -11.99 1.53
CA TYR A 269 6.11 -12.23 1.37
C TYR A 269 5.48 -11.51 0.17
N PHE A 270 6.11 -10.46 -0.37
CA PHE A 270 5.66 -9.79 -1.60
C PHE A 270 5.91 -10.69 -2.81
N ALA A 271 7.07 -11.33 -2.87
CA ALA A 271 7.38 -12.33 -3.89
C ALA A 271 6.40 -13.51 -3.83
N TRP A 272 6.06 -14.00 -2.62
CA TRP A 272 5.02 -15.02 -2.47
C TRP A 272 3.66 -14.57 -3.01
N GLN A 273 3.25 -13.32 -2.76
CA GLN A 273 2.02 -12.80 -3.36
C GLN A 273 2.08 -12.70 -4.88
N ALA A 274 3.20 -12.21 -5.43
CA ALA A 274 3.40 -12.09 -6.87
C ALA A 274 3.40 -13.46 -7.56
N PHE A 275 4.08 -14.46 -6.99
CA PHE A 275 4.34 -15.75 -7.63
C PHE A 275 3.37 -16.86 -7.20
N ASN A 276 2.74 -16.79 -6.03
CA ASN A 276 1.79 -17.79 -5.54
C ASN A 276 0.32 -17.31 -5.53
N ARG A 277 0.11 -15.99 -5.40
CA ARG A 277 -1.20 -15.37 -5.07
C ARG A 277 -1.70 -15.79 -3.68
N GLY A 278 -0.78 -15.78 -2.72
CA GLY A 278 -0.97 -16.13 -1.32
C GLY A 278 0.39 -16.18 -0.62
N TYR A 279 0.39 -16.36 0.70
CA TYR A 279 1.63 -16.42 1.48
C TYR A 279 2.15 -17.85 1.68
N ASP A 280 3.29 -17.94 2.35
CA ASP A 280 3.78 -19.18 2.93
C ASP A 280 2.90 -19.61 4.11
N ARG A 281 2.13 -20.68 3.89
CA ARG A 281 1.16 -21.22 4.86
C ARG A 281 1.73 -22.37 5.67
N GLU A 282 2.78 -23.00 5.17
CA GLU A 282 3.34 -24.22 5.75
C GLU A 282 4.36 -23.85 6.83
N ASN A 283 5.33 -23.01 6.47
CA ASN A 283 6.37 -22.61 7.42
C ASN A 283 6.03 -21.28 8.11
N LYS A 284 5.02 -20.55 7.60
CA LYS A 284 4.58 -19.24 8.13
C LYS A 284 5.75 -18.24 8.22
N ARG A 285 6.73 -18.31 7.30
CA ARG A 285 7.90 -17.42 7.28
C ARG A 285 7.69 -16.20 6.39
N ALA A 286 7.37 -16.44 5.12
CA ALA A 286 7.09 -15.38 4.15
C ALA A 286 5.66 -14.85 4.30
N ILE A 287 5.39 -14.27 5.47
CA ILE A 287 4.13 -13.64 5.84
C ILE A 287 4.40 -12.22 6.38
N PRO A 288 3.45 -11.29 6.25
CA PRO A 288 3.53 -9.97 6.88
C PRO A 288 3.80 -10.06 8.38
N ARG A 289 4.54 -9.09 8.93
CA ARG A 289 4.87 -8.98 10.36
C ARG A 289 3.64 -9.14 11.26
N TYR A 290 2.54 -8.45 10.95
CA TYR A 290 1.29 -8.55 11.71
C TYR A 290 0.63 -9.94 11.72
N LEU A 291 1.06 -10.85 10.84
CA LEU A 291 0.57 -12.24 10.78
C LEU A 291 1.49 -13.25 11.46
N LYS A 292 2.67 -12.85 11.94
CA LYS A 292 3.56 -13.75 12.67
C LYS A 292 3.04 -13.98 14.09
N GLU A 293 3.11 -15.24 14.53
CA GLU A 293 2.66 -15.66 15.86
C GLU A 293 3.35 -14.89 16.98
N GLU A 294 4.65 -14.64 16.84
CA GLU A 294 5.48 -13.89 17.80
C GLU A 294 4.98 -12.46 18.07
N HIS A 295 4.21 -11.88 17.15
CA HIS A 295 3.66 -10.54 17.29
C HIS A 295 2.19 -10.54 17.71
N TYR A 296 1.52 -11.69 17.76
CA TYR A 296 0.07 -11.77 17.94
C TYR A 296 -0.40 -11.17 19.27
N GLU A 297 0.24 -11.52 20.39
CA GLU A 297 -0.16 -11.01 21.72
C GLU A 297 0.09 -9.51 21.86
N THR A 298 1.24 -9.01 21.38
CA THR A 298 1.55 -7.57 21.36
C THR A 298 0.53 -6.81 20.52
N LEU A 299 0.23 -7.32 19.32
CA LEU A 299 -0.74 -6.72 18.41
C LEU A 299 -2.14 -6.68 19.05
N LYS A 300 -2.55 -7.76 19.72
CA LYS A 300 -3.84 -7.86 20.42
C LYS A 300 -3.93 -6.88 21.60
N ALA A 301 -2.85 -6.72 22.37
CA ALA A 301 -2.79 -5.74 23.46
C ALA A 301 -2.84 -4.28 22.97
N ASN A 302 -2.35 -4.01 21.75
CA ASN A 302 -2.30 -2.67 21.19
C ASN A 302 -3.48 -2.32 20.27
N ILE A 303 -4.39 -3.24 20.00
CA ILE A 303 -5.40 -3.05 18.94
C ILE A 303 -6.38 -1.91 19.20
N ASP A 304 -6.61 -1.55 20.48
CA ASP A 304 -7.45 -0.42 20.87
C ASP A 304 -6.80 0.94 20.57
N LYS A 305 -5.51 0.96 20.22
CA LYS A 305 -4.77 2.15 19.78
C LYS A 305 -4.93 2.43 18.28
N ALA A 306 -5.66 1.57 17.56
CA ALA A 306 -5.86 1.65 16.12
C ALA A 306 -7.21 2.27 15.77
N GLN A 307 -7.23 3.18 14.80
CA GLN A 307 -8.46 3.75 14.24
C GLN A 307 -8.41 3.78 12.71
N VAL A 308 -9.55 3.54 12.06
CA VAL A 308 -9.70 3.69 10.61
C VAL A 308 -10.76 4.73 10.28
N ILE A 309 -10.35 5.78 9.58
CA ILE A 309 -11.18 6.94 9.22
C ILE A 309 -11.36 6.97 7.70
N HIS A 310 -12.63 7.11 7.27
CA HIS A 310 -12.97 7.36 5.87
C HIS A 310 -12.96 8.87 5.63
N SER A 311 -11.88 9.39 5.06
CA SER A 311 -11.63 10.83 4.86
C SER A 311 -10.49 11.02 3.86
N THR A 312 -10.34 12.22 3.30
CA THR A 312 -9.04 12.61 2.70
C THR A 312 -8.00 12.80 3.81
N ILE A 313 -6.72 12.70 3.44
CA ILE A 313 -5.59 12.99 4.33
C ILE A 313 -5.65 14.44 4.80
N THR A 314 -5.86 15.38 3.88
CA THR A 314 -5.91 16.82 4.16
C THR A 314 -7.05 17.16 5.12
N GLU A 315 -8.27 16.67 4.88
CA GLU A 315 -9.40 16.89 5.79
C GLU A 315 -9.14 16.33 7.19
N TYR A 316 -8.50 15.15 7.29
CA TYR A 316 -8.12 14.58 8.58
C TYR A 316 -7.11 15.47 9.31
N LEU A 317 -6.06 15.92 8.61
CA LEU A 317 -5.01 16.75 9.18
C LEU A 317 -5.50 18.16 9.53
N ASP A 318 -6.45 18.71 8.78
CA ASP A 318 -7.13 19.99 9.08
C ASP A 318 -8.00 19.95 10.33
N ALA A 319 -8.54 18.78 10.67
CA ALA A 319 -9.21 18.58 11.94
C ALA A 319 -8.25 18.37 13.12
N GLN A 320 -6.95 18.16 12.89
CA GLN A 320 -5.99 17.94 13.97
C GLN A 320 -5.48 19.25 14.57
N GLY A 321 -5.28 19.25 15.89
CA GLY A 321 -4.62 20.34 16.59
C GLY A 321 -3.12 20.44 16.26
N GLU A 322 -2.49 21.52 16.71
CA GLU A 322 -1.03 21.68 16.60
C GLU A 322 -0.28 20.61 17.40
N ASN A 323 0.87 20.15 16.90
CA ASN A 323 1.74 19.17 17.58
C ASN A 323 1.01 17.87 18.00
N SER A 324 0.10 17.40 17.15
CA SER A 324 -0.80 16.27 17.39
C SER A 324 -0.32 14.95 16.77
N VAL A 325 0.64 14.98 15.85
CA VAL A 325 1.12 13.80 15.10
C VAL A 325 2.65 13.78 15.04
N ASP A 326 3.24 12.61 15.22
CA ASP A 326 4.70 12.41 15.30
C ASP A 326 5.26 11.65 14.09
N CYS A 327 4.44 10.82 13.44
CA CYS A 327 4.84 10.08 12.23
C CYS A 327 3.78 10.14 11.14
N TYR A 328 4.19 10.39 9.91
CA TYR A 328 3.34 10.47 8.73
C TYR A 328 3.82 9.47 7.67
N VAL A 329 2.91 8.65 7.14
CA VAL A 329 3.20 7.66 6.10
C VAL A 329 2.27 7.87 4.91
N PHE A 330 2.81 8.43 3.83
CA PHE A 330 2.01 8.82 2.65
C PHE A 330 2.04 7.81 1.50
N LEU A 331 2.73 6.68 1.65
CA LEU A 331 2.95 5.73 0.54
C LEU A 331 3.47 6.48 -0.69
N ASP A 332 2.92 6.24 -1.87
CA ASP A 332 3.21 6.94 -3.14
C ASP A 332 2.17 8.02 -3.51
N ALA A 333 1.27 8.39 -2.58
CA ALA A 333 0.15 9.26 -2.87
C ALA A 333 0.56 10.65 -3.40
N GLN A 334 1.78 11.09 -3.11
CA GLN A 334 2.29 12.39 -3.52
C GLN A 334 2.63 12.46 -5.01
N ASP A 335 2.89 11.33 -5.70
CA ASP A 335 3.11 11.31 -7.17
C ASP A 335 1.83 11.61 -7.98
N TRP A 336 0.71 11.79 -7.28
CA TRP A 336 -0.63 11.94 -7.83
C TRP A 336 -1.19 13.33 -7.57
N MET A 337 -0.47 14.13 -6.78
CA MET A 337 -0.91 15.46 -6.34
C MET A 337 -0.30 16.54 -7.22
N ASN A 338 -1.11 17.53 -7.61
CA ASN A 338 -0.56 18.76 -8.16
C ASN A 338 0.11 19.62 -7.08
N THR A 339 0.76 20.68 -7.54
CA THR A 339 1.42 21.68 -6.71
C THR A 339 0.52 22.26 -5.61
N ASP A 340 -0.74 22.58 -5.89
CA ASP A 340 -1.63 23.17 -4.88
C ASP A 340 -1.97 22.15 -3.79
N GLN A 341 -2.33 20.92 -4.19
CA GLN A 341 -2.62 19.82 -3.27
C GLN A 341 -1.41 19.45 -2.40
N LEU A 342 -0.21 19.41 -2.98
CA LEU A 342 1.03 19.17 -2.23
C LEU A 342 1.28 20.27 -1.20
N ASN A 343 1.07 21.54 -1.57
CA ASN A 343 1.23 22.65 -0.64
C ASN A 343 0.20 22.61 0.50
N ASP A 344 -1.07 22.36 0.20
CA ASP A 344 -2.12 22.22 1.22
C ASP A 344 -1.80 21.08 2.19
N LEU A 345 -1.38 19.91 1.67
CA LEU A 345 -0.96 18.78 2.48
C LEU A 345 0.20 19.17 3.41
N TRP A 346 1.27 19.74 2.87
CA TRP A 346 2.47 20.05 3.66
C TRP A 346 2.29 21.20 4.64
N SER A 347 1.42 22.17 4.35
CA SER A 347 0.98 23.17 5.33
C SER A 347 0.22 22.52 6.49
N ALA A 348 -0.68 21.58 6.20
CA ALA A 348 -1.41 20.84 7.24
C ALA A 348 -0.46 19.98 8.09
N VAL A 349 0.49 19.29 7.45
CA VAL A 349 1.54 18.48 8.12
C VAL A 349 2.40 19.35 9.03
N LEU A 350 2.90 20.48 8.54
CA LEU A 350 3.74 21.39 9.33
C LEU A 350 3.02 21.90 10.58
N ARG A 351 1.72 22.21 10.47
CA ARG A 351 0.89 22.62 11.60
C ARG A 351 0.73 21.51 12.63
N SER A 352 0.32 20.31 12.19
CA SER A 352 0.01 19.19 13.09
C SER A 352 1.24 18.46 13.63
N ALA A 353 2.42 18.62 13.03
CA ALA A 353 3.63 17.89 13.39
C ALA A 353 4.26 18.37 14.71
N SER A 354 4.57 17.45 15.62
CA SER A 354 5.44 17.74 16.77
C SER A 354 6.87 18.07 16.35
N ASP A 355 7.64 18.70 17.24
CA ASP A 355 9.09 18.80 17.02
C ASP A 355 9.73 17.41 16.89
N GLY A 356 10.64 17.24 15.93
CA GLY A 356 11.23 15.94 15.62
C GLY A 356 10.32 14.95 14.89
N ALA A 357 9.10 15.35 14.50
CA ALA A 357 8.19 14.51 13.73
C ALA A 357 8.81 14.05 12.41
N ARG A 358 8.40 12.87 11.95
CA ARG A 358 8.97 12.18 10.78
C ARG A 358 7.92 11.95 9.71
N VAL A 359 8.30 12.26 8.47
CA VAL A 359 7.49 11.99 7.29
C VAL A 359 8.23 10.98 6.42
N ILE A 360 7.57 9.87 6.09
CA ILE A 360 8.08 8.88 5.13
C ILE A 360 7.10 8.70 3.97
N PHE A 361 7.65 8.48 2.79
CA PHE A 361 6.88 8.19 1.58
C PHE A 361 7.78 7.55 0.53
N ARG A 362 7.16 7.02 -0.51
CA ARG A 362 7.81 6.38 -1.66
C ARG A 362 7.41 7.11 -2.93
N THR A 363 8.16 6.87 -3.99
CA THR A 363 7.89 7.44 -5.31
C THR A 363 8.09 6.38 -6.39
N ALA A 364 7.37 6.55 -7.50
CA ALA A 364 7.54 5.71 -8.67
C ALA A 364 8.94 5.89 -9.28
N GLY A 365 9.40 7.13 -9.44
CA GLY A 365 10.78 7.47 -9.78
C GLY A 365 11.73 7.40 -8.58
N ASP A 366 12.95 7.90 -8.74
CA ASP A 366 13.97 8.04 -7.68
C ASP A 366 13.98 9.44 -7.03
N HIS A 367 13.28 10.39 -7.64
CA HIS A 367 13.21 11.77 -7.22
C HIS A 367 12.04 12.03 -6.28
N SER A 368 12.23 12.96 -5.36
CA SER A 368 11.18 13.44 -4.46
C SER A 368 10.36 14.52 -5.17
N PRO A 369 9.02 14.46 -5.18
CA PRO A 369 8.18 15.51 -5.77
C PRO A 369 8.25 16.84 -5.00
N LEU A 370 8.95 16.86 -3.85
CA LEU A 370 8.97 18.02 -2.96
C LEU A 370 10.01 19.08 -3.34
N THR A 371 10.92 18.77 -4.25
CA THR A 371 11.94 19.73 -4.68
C THR A 371 11.41 20.72 -5.73
N GLU A 372 10.30 20.40 -6.39
CA GLU A 372 9.72 21.19 -7.47
C GLU A 372 8.25 21.53 -7.12
N GLY A 373 7.97 22.81 -6.83
CA GLY A 373 6.61 23.30 -6.62
C GLY A 373 6.17 23.52 -5.16
N LEU A 374 6.93 23.06 -4.16
CA LEU A 374 6.62 23.37 -2.76
C LEU A 374 7.00 24.80 -2.38
N ILE A 375 6.11 25.49 -1.67
CA ILE A 375 6.39 26.77 -1.03
C ILE A 375 7.54 26.56 -0.04
N GLU A 376 8.58 27.39 -0.15
CA GLU A 376 9.80 27.25 0.65
C GLU A 376 9.54 27.21 2.16
N ASP A 377 8.56 27.97 2.63
CA ASP A 377 8.20 28.01 4.05
C ASP A 377 7.57 26.70 4.56
N ASN A 378 6.94 25.91 3.70
CA ASN A 378 6.41 24.59 4.07
C ASN A 378 7.54 23.56 4.25
N LEU A 379 8.58 23.61 3.42
CA LEU A 379 9.62 22.58 3.37
C LEU A 379 10.91 22.95 4.13
N SER A 380 11.28 24.23 4.20
CA SER A 380 12.51 24.69 4.86
C SER A 380 12.66 24.29 6.35
N PRO A 381 11.59 24.05 7.14
CA PRO A 381 11.72 23.49 8.49
C PRO A 381 12.13 22.02 8.54
N TRP A 382 12.09 21.31 7.42
CA TRP A 382 12.32 19.87 7.35
C TRP A 382 13.74 19.54 6.88
N ASP A 383 14.38 18.61 7.58
CA ASP A 383 15.64 18.00 7.17
C ASP A 383 15.38 16.74 6.36
N TYR A 384 15.85 16.70 5.11
CA TYR A 384 15.87 15.49 4.31
C TYR A 384 17.03 14.57 4.73
N ASP A 385 16.72 13.39 5.24
CA ASP A 385 17.72 12.43 5.71
C ASP A 385 18.10 11.44 4.61
N LYS A 386 18.96 11.87 3.67
CA LYS A 386 19.45 11.01 2.59
C LYS A 386 20.17 9.76 3.09
N SER A 387 20.81 9.84 4.26
CA SER A 387 21.56 8.72 4.86
C SER A 387 20.64 7.59 5.34
N LEU A 388 19.43 7.95 5.76
CA LEU A 388 18.37 7.01 6.11
C LEU A 388 17.59 6.59 4.87
N ALA A 389 17.36 7.47 3.91
CA ALA A 389 16.44 7.20 2.80
C ALA A 389 16.98 6.17 1.79
N ALA A 390 18.25 6.28 1.39
CA ALA A 390 18.83 5.42 0.35
C ALA A 390 18.91 3.93 0.74
N PRO A 391 19.43 3.55 1.93
CA PRO A 391 19.44 2.15 2.36
C PRO A 391 18.03 1.55 2.47
N ARG A 392 17.04 2.34 2.91
CA ARG A 392 15.65 1.87 3.03
C ARG A 392 15.03 1.55 1.69
N ASN A 393 15.35 2.34 0.65
CA ASN A 393 14.95 1.99 -0.70
C ASN A 393 15.57 0.66 -1.15
N GLU A 394 16.84 0.39 -0.84
CA GLU A 394 17.55 -0.85 -1.19
C GLU A 394 17.04 -2.08 -0.41
N GLU A 395 16.58 -1.88 0.82
CA GLU A 395 16.05 -2.92 1.70
C GLU A 395 14.57 -3.25 1.45
N ASP A 396 13.82 -2.41 0.73
CA ASP A 396 12.39 -2.62 0.49
C ASP A 396 12.12 -3.85 -0.39
N ARG A 397 11.61 -4.92 0.23
CA ARG A 397 11.38 -6.23 -0.41
C ARG A 397 10.26 -6.20 -1.46
N SER A 398 9.40 -5.18 -1.45
CA SER A 398 8.36 -5.03 -2.47
C SER A 398 8.96 -4.74 -3.84
N SER A 399 10.10 -4.05 -3.91
CA SER A 399 10.80 -3.70 -5.15
C SER A 399 9.95 -3.00 -6.22
N ILE A 400 8.80 -2.43 -5.84
CA ILE A 400 7.91 -1.76 -6.79
C ILE A 400 8.20 -0.26 -6.95
N TYR A 401 8.86 0.35 -5.97
CA TYR A 401 9.15 1.79 -5.94
C TYR A 401 10.58 2.10 -6.40
N GLY A 402 10.76 3.29 -6.97
CA GLY A 402 12.08 3.80 -7.37
C GLY A 402 12.77 4.55 -6.23
N GLY A 403 12.00 5.16 -5.34
CA GLY A 403 12.48 6.00 -4.25
C GLY A 403 11.80 5.71 -2.91
N PHE A 404 12.55 5.95 -1.84
CA PHE A 404 12.08 6.04 -0.47
C PHE A 404 12.63 7.36 0.09
N HIS A 405 11.79 8.12 0.78
CA HIS A 405 12.13 9.46 1.25
C HIS A 405 11.82 9.61 2.73
N THR A 406 12.65 10.34 3.45
CA THR A 406 12.45 10.61 4.87
C THR A 406 12.80 12.05 5.21
N TYR A 407 11.88 12.72 5.91
CA TYR A 407 12.03 14.08 6.39
C TYR A 407 11.83 14.12 7.91
N THR A 408 12.62 14.93 8.60
CA THR A 408 12.46 15.18 10.05
C THR A 408 12.24 16.67 10.30
N LEU A 409 11.23 17.01 11.11
CA LEU A 409 10.93 18.41 11.43
C LEU A 409 11.92 18.95 12.47
N ASP A 410 12.51 20.11 12.18
CA ASP A 410 13.23 20.95 13.14
C ASP A 410 12.46 22.27 13.34
N ARG A 411 11.65 22.34 14.41
CA ARG A 411 10.85 23.55 14.68
C ARG A 411 11.71 24.77 15.03
N SER A 412 12.99 24.61 15.36
CA SER A 412 13.88 25.74 15.63
C SER A 412 14.06 26.64 14.39
N LYS A 413 13.97 26.06 13.19
CA LYS A 413 14.06 26.77 11.90
C LYS A 413 12.87 27.69 11.63
N ILE A 414 11.69 27.33 12.12
CA ILE A 414 10.48 28.17 12.02
C ILE A 414 10.68 29.43 12.87
N ASN A 415 11.10 29.24 14.12
CA ASN A 415 11.30 30.32 15.09
C ASN A 415 12.42 31.28 14.68
N ALA A 416 13.45 30.78 14.00
CA ALA A 416 14.54 31.60 13.47
C ALA A 416 14.06 32.53 12.34
N LYS A 417 13.20 32.04 11.43
CA LYS A 417 12.58 32.85 10.38
C LYS A 417 11.67 33.94 10.95
N THR A 418 10.83 33.61 11.94
CA THR A 418 9.94 34.60 12.58
C THR A 418 10.69 35.70 13.34
N LYS A 419 11.93 35.43 13.80
CA LYS A 419 12.78 36.44 14.43
C LYS A 419 13.60 37.29 13.44
N ALA A 420 13.76 36.81 12.20
CA ALA A 420 14.53 37.47 11.16
C ALA A 420 13.67 38.33 10.22
N ALA A 421 12.37 38.03 10.11
CA ALA A 421 11.33 38.86 9.49
C ALA A 421 10.83 39.92 10.48
#